data_AF-A0A0D2GRX9-F1
#
_entry.id   AF-A0A0D2GRX9-F1
#
_cell.length_a   1.000
_cell.length_b   1.000
_cell.length_c   1.000
_cell.angle_alpha   90.00
_cell.angle_beta   90.00
_cell.angle_gamma   90.00
#
_symmetry.space_group_name_H-M   'P 1'
#
loop_
_entity.id
_entity.type
_entity.pdbx_description
1 polymer ?
#
loop_
_entity_poly.entity_id
_entity_poly.type
_entity_poly.pdbx_seq_one_letter_code
_entity_poly.pdbx_strand_id
1 'polypeptide(L)'
;MAAASRTAMLRQAQLLSTSKRLFSSTAQPLRPFRPAPLIPSTRQFLSPQLSLASQIAPFSSTAQRKILPAGPQVIKGGVNDPAPVPKPDPLHGSYHWTFERILSVALVPLTITPFAAGSVSPMLDAALIFGILIHSHAGFQSIIIDYIPINRHPTMRRTFMWLLNLGTLVVAVGFYEFETNDVGVVEAMKRIWHAGANDATIGKADTASLGYDGKLKNLK
;
A
#
# COMPACT_ATOMS: atom_id res chain seq x y z
N MET A 1 -16.73 -36.46 1.28
CA MET A 1 -16.70 -36.62 2.75
C MET A 1 -17.31 -35.39 3.37
N ALA A 2 -18.35 -35.61 4.18
CA ALA A 2 -19.29 -34.60 4.67
C ALA A 2 -18.76 -33.85 5.90
N ALA A 3 -19.16 -32.59 6.04
CA ALA A 3 -19.60 -32.03 7.32
C ALA A 3 -20.44 -30.77 7.06
N ALA A 4 -21.73 -30.89 7.35
CA ALA A 4 -22.67 -29.79 7.44
C ALA A 4 -22.58 -29.16 8.83
N SER A 5 -22.71 -27.83 8.91
CA SER A 5 -23.22 -27.18 10.11
C SER A 5 -24.03 -25.96 9.69
N ARG A 6 -25.35 -26.13 9.77
CA ARG A 6 -26.36 -25.08 9.63
C ARG A 6 -26.54 -24.45 11.01
N THR A 7 -26.66 -23.13 11.07
CA THR A 7 -27.29 -22.47 12.22
C THR A 7 -28.26 -21.43 11.69
N ALA A 8 -29.54 -21.76 11.85
CA ALA A 8 -30.67 -20.88 11.60
C ALA A 8 -30.87 -19.98 12.83
N MET A 9 -31.05 -18.68 12.60
CA MET A 9 -31.68 -17.79 13.56
C MET A 9 -32.69 -16.94 12.80
N LEU A 10 -33.95 -17.38 12.87
CA LEU A 10 -35.13 -16.59 12.56
C LEU A 10 -35.27 -15.50 13.62
N ARG A 11 -35.45 -14.24 13.21
CA ARG A 11 -36.27 -13.31 13.99
C ARG A 11 -37.00 -12.32 13.11
N GLN A 12 -38.29 -12.59 12.97
CA GLN A 12 -39.33 -11.63 12.58
C GLN A 12 -39.28 -10.38 13.45
N ALA A 13 -39.41 -9.22 12.82
CA ALA A 13 -40.17 -8.11 13.36
C ALA A 13 -40.72 -7.30 12.18
N GLN A 14 -42.00 -7.51 11.91
CA GLN A 14 -42.78 -6.59 11.10
C GLN A 14 -43.06 -5.34 11.93
N LEU A 15 -42.78 -4.16 11.40
CA LEU A 15 -43.46 -2.95 11.83
C LEU A 15 -43.87 -2.15 10.59
N LEU A 16 -45.14 -2.32 10.26
CA LEU A 16 -45.94 -1.40 9.46
C LEU A 16 -45.88 -0.01 10.13
N SER A 17 -45.51 1.01 9.37
CA SER A 17 -45.87 2.39 9.71
C SER A 17 -46.47 3.05 8.47
N THR A 18 -47.79 2.89 8.37
CA THR A 18 -48.65 3.76 7.59
C THR A 18 -48.92 4.99 8.44
N SER A 19 -48.61 6.20 7.96
CA SER A 19 -49.41 7.34 8.37
C SER A 19 -49.52 8.41 7.30
N LYS A 20 -50.73 8.93 7.23
CA LYS A 20 -51.33 9.69 6.14
C LYS A 20 -51.05 11.19 6.31
N ARG A 21 -51.06 11.88 5.17
CA ARG A 21 -51.16 13.34 4.97
C ARG A 21 -52.05 14.02 6.00
N LEU A 22 -51.74 15.27 6.37
CA LEU A 22 -52.75 16.32 6.47
C LEU A 22 -52.19 17.68 6.02
N PHE A 23 -52.99 18.34 5.19
CA PHE A 23 -52.80 19.68 4.66
C PHE A 23 -53.04 20.72 5.76
N SER A 24 -52.20 21.75 5.77
CA SER A 24 -52.39 22.96 6.57
C SER A 24 -53.37 23.88 5.86
N SER A 25 -54.47 24.27 6.51
CA SER A 25 -55.20 25.49 6.16
C SER A 25 -55.17 26.43 7.38
N THR A 26 -54.57 27.58 7.15
CA THR A 26 -54.45 28.67 8.11
C THR A 26 -55.67 29.58 7.95
N ALA A 27 -56.45 29.74 9.00
CA ALA A 27 -57.39 30.84 9.14
C ALA A 27 -57.50 31.22 10.63
N GLN A 28 -56.91 32.35 10.99
CA GLN A 28 -57.21 33.06 12.24
C GLN A 28 -57.68 34.47 11.91
N PRO A 29 -58.67 34.98 12.67
CA PRO A 29 -58.74 36.39 12.94
C PRO A 29 -58.54 36.72 14.43
N LEU A 30 -57.96 37.89 14.61
CA LEU A 30 -57.51 38.60 15.81
C LEU A 30 -58.65 38.98 16.76
N ARG A 31 -58.37 39.06 18.08
CA ARG A 31 -58.79 40.15 19.02
C ARG A 31 -58.34 39.90 20.49
N PRO A 32 -58.35 40.90 21.41
CA PRO A 32 -57.15 41.30 22.15
C PRO A 32 -57.21 41.17 23.69
N PHE A 33 -56.02 41.35 24.30
CA PHE A 33 -55.66 41.78 25.67
C PHE A 33 -56.73 41.87 26.78
N ARG A 34 -56.50 41.14 27.89
CA ARG A 34 -56.71 41.61 29.28
C ARG A 34 -56.02 40.68 30.32
N PRO A 35 -55.82 41.10 31.59
CA PRO A 35 -54.60 40.82 32.35
C PRO A 35 -54.75 39.66 33.34
N ALA A 36 -53.60 39.17 33.79
CA ALA A 36 -53.45 38.21 34.89
C ALA A 36 -54.15 38.68 36.17
N PRO A 37 -54.51 37.75 37.09
CA PRO A 37 -53.58 37.54 38.19
C PRO A 37 -53.60 36.13 38.83
N LEU A 38 -52.69 35.99 39.81
CA LEU A 38 -52.64 35.04 40.91
C LEU A 38 -51.97 33.69 40.64
N ILE A 39 -50.70 33.66 41.05
CA ILE A 39 -49.81 32.52 41.24
C ILE A 39 -50.31 31.71 42.45
N PRO A 40 -50.61 30.41 42.30
CA PRO A 40 -50.45 29.44 43.36
C PRO A 40 -49.10 28.75 43.14
N SER A 41 -48.17 28.94 44.08
CA SER A 41 -46.93 28.18 44.16
C SER A 41 -47.22 26.70 44.39
N THR A 42 -47.40 25.94 43.31
CA THR A 42 -47.29 24.48 43.36
C THR A 42 -45.80 24.15 43.28
N ARG A 43 -45.23 23.66 44.39
CA ARG A 43 -43.94 22.94 44.36
C ARG A 43 -44.13 21.73 43.47
N GLN A 44 -43.78 21.86 42.19
CA GLN A 44 -43.55 20.72 41.33
C GLN A 44 -42.33 20.00 41.89
N PHE A 45 -42.56 18.87 42.56
CA PHE A 45 -41.49 17.92 42.84
C PHE A 45 -40.94 17.48 41.49
N LEU A 46 -39.73 17.96 41.16
CA LEU A 46 -38.95 17.41 40.06
C LEU A 46 -38.72 15.94 40.40
N SER A 47 -39.46 15.05 39.77
CA SER A 47 -39.09 13.65 39.74
C SER A 47 -37.74 13.58 39.01
N PRO A 48 -36.68 13.03 39.62
CA PRO A 48 -35.47 12.77 38.88
C PRO A 48 -35.83 11.70 37.86
N GLN A 49 -36.08 12.12 36.63
CA GLN A 49 -36.02 11.23 35.47
C GLN A 49 -34.58 10.72 35.43
N LEU A 50 -34.33 9.62 36.14
CA LEU A 50 -33.15 8.79 35.96
C LEU A 50 -33.23 8.30 34.51
N SER A 51 -32.65 9.09 33.61
CA SER A 51 -32.35 8.66 32.26
C SER A 51 -31.38 7.50 32.43
N LEU A 52 -31.92 6.29 32.41
CA LEU A 52 -31.16 5.06 32.29
C LEU A 52 -30.66 4.96 30.84
N ALA A 53 -29.91 5.97 30.41
CA ALA A 53 -29.14 5.88 29.19
C ALA A 53 -28.05 4.86 29.48
N SER A 54 -28.24 3.63 28.97
CA SER A 54 -27.16 2.65 28.94
C SER A 54 -26.03 3.25 28.11
N GLN A 55 -25.06 3.87 28.79
CA GLN A 55 -23.80 4.24 28.18
C GLN A 55 -23.06 2.92 27.94
N ILE A 56 -23.33 2.33 26.78
CA ILE A 56 -22.54 1.23 26.25
C ILE A 56 -21.19 1.83 25.91
N ALA A 57 -20.27 1.78 26.88
CA ALA A 57 -18.88 2.16 26.67
C ALA A 57 -18.24 1.14 25.72
N PRO A 58 -17.67 1.56 24.58
CA PRO A 58 -16.90 0.65 23.75
C PRO A 58 -15.69 0.14 24.54
N PHE A 59 -15.46 -1.17 24.54
CA PHE A 59 -14.36 -1.85 25.24
C PHE A 59 -12.98 -1.63 24.58
N SER A 60 -12.77 -0.50 23.90
CA SER A 60 -11.50 -0.15 23.30
C SER A 60 -10.91 1.08 24.00
N SER A 61 -9.78 0.89 24.68
CA SER A 61 -9.01 1.97 25.31
C SER A 61 -8.19 2.79 24.31
N THR A 62 -8.10 2.35 23.06
CA THR A 62 -7.37 3.06 22.01
C THR A 62 -8.21 4.20 21.44
N ALA A 63 -7.65 5.42 21.45
CA ALA A 63 -8.29 6.58 20.84
C ALA A 63 -8.63 6.31 19.37
N GLN A 64 -9.90 6.46 18.99
CA GLN A 64 -10.33 6.21 17.62
C GLN A 64 -9.66 7.23 16.67
N ARG A 65 -8.70 6.78 15.86
CA ARG A 65 -8.09 7.61 14.82
C ARG A 65 -8.88 7.46 13.53
N LYS A 66 -9.53 8.53 13.05
CA LYS A 66 -10.20 8.58 11.74
C LYS A 66 -9.19 8.77 10.60
N ILE A 67 -8.18 7.91 10.53
CA ILE A 67 -7.22 7.90 9.43
C ILE A 67 -7.92 7.15 8.29
N LEU A 68 -8.22 7.85 7.19
CA LEU A 68 -8.98 7.36 6.03
C LEU A 68 -10.45 7.01 6.33
N PRO A 69 -11.35 8.02 6.44
CA PRO A 69 -12.77 7.73 6.61
C PRO A 69 -13.28 6.80 5.49
N ALA A 70 -14.25 5.94 5.84
CA ALA A 70 -14.89 5.07 4.86
C ALA A 70 -15.44 5.94 3.72
N GLY A 71 -15.20 5.50 2.47
CA GLY A 71 -15.79 6.16 1.32
C GLY A 71 -17.31 6.04 1.32
N PRO A 72 -18.00 6.72 0.38
CA PRO A 72 -19.43 6.57 0.19
C PRO A 72 -19.81 5.09 0.06
N GLN A 73 -20.67 4.59 0.96
CA GLN A 73 -21.18 3.23 0.89
C GLN A 73 -22.34 3.20 -0.11
N VAL A 74 -22.01 3.03 -1.38
CA VAL A 74 -22.98 2.94 -2.47
C VAL A 74 -23.15 1.47 -2.84
N ILE A 75 -24.36 0.94 -2.63
CA ILE A 75 -24.74 -0.38 -3.14
C ILE A 75 -24.90 -0.25 -4.65
N LYS A 76 -24.06 -0.98 -5.40
CA LYS A 76 -24.20 -1.09 -6.85
C LYS A 76 -25.08 -2.31 -7.16
N GLY A 77 -26.29 -2.07 -7.66
CA GLY A 77 -27.30 -3.11 -7.91
C GLY A 77 -28.39 -3.16 -6.84
N GLY A 78 -29.45 -3.91 -7.10
CA GLY A 78 -30.54 -4.21 -6.17
C GLY A 78 -30.28 -5.46 -5.33
N VAL A 79 -31.19 -5.73 -4.38
CA VAL A 79 -31.10 -6.89 -3.46
C VAL A 79 -31.09 -8.24 -4.21
N ASN A 80 -31.72 -8.29 -5.38
CA ASN A 80 -31.84 -9.50 -6.19
C ASN A 80 -30.91 -9.51 -7.41
N ASP A 81 -30.07 -8.47 -7.58
CA ASP A 81 -29.14 -8.42 -8.70
C ASP A 81 -27.89 -9.23 -8.36
N PRO A 82 -27.47 -10.18 -9.21
CA PRO A 82 -26.24 -10.91 -8.97
C PRO A 82 -25.04 -9.95 -9.01
N ALA A 83 -24.05 -10.17 -8.14
CA ALA A 83 -22.81 -9.42 -8.20
C ALA A 83 -22.18 -9.57 -9.59
N PRO A 84 -21.71 -8.47 -10.21
CA PRO A 84 -21.13 -8.55 -11.55
C PRO A 84 -19.85 -9.38 -11.50
N VAL A 85 -19.84 -10.51 -12.21
CA VAL A 85 -18.64 -11.32 -12.39
C VAL A 85 -17.83 -10.71 -13.53
N PRO A 86 -16.58 -10.27 -13.29
CA PRO A 86 -15.74 -9.76 -14.36
C PRO A 86 -15.48 -10.88 -15.38
N LYS A 87 -15.38 -10.53 -16.66
CA LYS A 87 -15.01 -11.50 -17.70
C LYS A 87 -13.62 -12.05 -17.38
N PRO A 88 -13.41 -13.37 -17.44
CA PRO A 88 -12.10 -13.95 -17.18
C PRO A 88 -11.11 -13.48 -18.26
N ASP A 89 -9.97 -12.98 -17.83
CA ASP A 89 -8.84 -12.64 -18.69
C ASP A 89 -7.60 -13.42 -18.21
N PRO A 90 -7.14 -14.43 -18.98
CA PRO A 90 -5.98 -15.23 -18.61
C PRO A 90 -4.69 -14.39 -18.50
N LEU A 91 -4.57 -13.33 -19.29
CA LEU A 91 -3.37 -12.48 -19.31
C LEU A 91 -3.21 -11.73 -17.98
N HIS A 92 -4.32 -11.27 -17.39
CA HIS A 92 -4.33 -10.57 -16.10
C HIS A 92 -4.42 -11.51 -14.89
N GLY A 93 -4.49 -12.83 -15.11
CA GLY A 93 -4.63 -13.84 -14.07
C GLY A 93 -3.55 -14.92 -14.18
N SER A 94 -3.92 -16.06 -14.75
CA SER A 94 -3.10 -17.28 -14.73
C SER A 94 -1.77 -17.14 -15.45
N TYR A 95 -1.72 -16.46 -16.60
CA TYR A 95 -0.48 -16.31 -17.37
C TYR A 95 0.51 -15.38 -16.69
N HIS A 96 0.08 -14.23 -16.20
CA HIS A 96 0.93 -13.32 -15.44
C HIS A 96 1.49 -14.00 -14.18
N TRP A 97 0.64 -14.70 -13.42
CA TRP A 97 1.09 -15.43 -12.24
C TRP A 97 2.14 -16.50 -12.58
N THR A 98 1.86 -17.32 -13.59
CA THR A 98 2.78 -18.40 -14.00
C THR A 98 4.12 -17.84 -14.49
N PHE A 99 4.08 -16.76 -15.28
CA PHE A 99 5.26 -16.06 -15.76
C PHE A 99 6.13 -15.56 -14.60
N GLU A 100 5.54 -14.87 -13.62
CA GLU A 100 6.30 -14.38 -12.46
C GLU A 100 6.96 -15.50 -11.66
N ARG A 101 6.27 -16.64 -11.51
CA ARG A 101 6.81 -17.79 -10.77
C ARG A 101 7.99 -18.41 -11.55
N ILE A 102 7.85 -18.61 -12.85
CA ILE A 102 8.92 -19.13 -13.71
C ILE A 102 10.13 -18.19 -13.66
N LEU A 103 9.90 -16.88 -13.81
CA LEU A 103 10.96 -15.88 -13.76
C LEU A 103 11.69 -15.89 -12.40
N SER A 104 10.95 -15.98 -11.30
CA SER A 104 11.53 -16.04 -9.95
C SER A 104 12.37 -17.30 -9.75
N VAL A 105 11.91 -18.45 -10.23
CA VAL A 105 12.65 -19.71 -10.17
C VAL A 105 13.90 -19.67 -11.05
N ALA A 106 13.82 -19.09 -12.24
CA ALA A 106 14.95 -18.94 -13.15
C ALA A 106 16.05 -18.00 -12.60
N LEU A 107 15.66 -17.00 -11.81
CA LEU A 107 16.61 -16.08 -11.17
C LEU A 107 17.47 -16.74 -10.09
N VAL A 108 16.98 -17.80 -9.42
CA VAL A 108 17.75 -18.49 -8.38
C VAL A 108 19.10 -19.02 -8.89
N PRO A 109 19.18 -19.87 -9.93
CA PRO A 109 20.47 -20.31 -10.46
C PRO A 109 21.28 -19.18 -11.10
N LEU A 110 20.63 -18.19 -11.75
CA LEU A 110 21.33 -17.05 -12.35
C LEU A 110 22.07 -16.23 -11.29
N THR A 111 21.48 -16.00 -10.12
CA THR A 111 22.12 -15.24 -9.03
C THR A 111 23.25 -16.01 -8.35
N ILE A 112 23.22 -17.35 -8.36
CA ILE A 112 24.28 -18.19 -7.78
C ILE A 112 25.49 -18.30 -8.74
N THR A 113 25.24 -18.24 -10.05
CA THR A 113 26.26 -18.49 -11.08
C THR A 113 27.52 -17.61 -10.96
N PRO A 114 27.44 -16.28 -10.73
CA PRO A 114 28.62 -15.44 -10.52
C PRO A 114 29.53 -15.91 -9.38
N PHE A 115 28.94 -16.41 -8.28
CA PHE A 115 29.69 -16.84 -7.11
C PHE A 115 30.37 -18.20 -7.32
N ALA A 116 29.73 -19.10 -8.08
CA ALA A 116 30.29 -20.40 -8.39
C ALA A 116 31.39 -20.33 -9.47
N ALA A 117 31.23 -19.45 -10.46
CA ALA A 117 32.14 -19.35 -11.60
C ALA A 117 33.30 -18.35 -11.38
N GLY A 118 33.17 -17.39 -10.46
CA GLY A 118 34.17 -16.35 -10.18
C GLY A 118 34.30 -15.25 -11.24
N SER A 119 33.79 -15.50 -12.45
CA SER A 119 33.59 -14.55 -13.55
C SER A 119 32.40 -14.99 -14.40
N VAL A 120 31.67 -14.05 -15.00
CA VAL A 120 30.53 -14.33 -15.88
C VAL A 120 30.78 -13.80 -17.29
N SER A 121 30.19 -14.45 -18.29
CA SER A 121 30.18 -13.91 -19.65
C SER A 121 29.22 -12.72 -19.72
N PRO A 122 29.45 -11.73 -20.61
CA PRO A 122 28.55 -10.58 -20.77
C PRO A 122 27.10 -10.99 -21.08
N MET A 123 26.91 -12.10 -21.80
CA MET A 123 25.58 -12.65 -22.08
C MET A 123 24.87 -13.13 -20.80
N LEU A 124 25.60 -13.77 -19.88
CA LEU A 124 25.03 -14.22 -18.61
C LEU A 124 24.77 -13.05 -17.65
N ASP A 125 25.65 -12.04 -17.65
CA ASP A 125 25.45 -10.81 -16.88
C ASP A 125 24.20 -10.07 -17.35
N ALA A 126 24.09 -9.83 -18.66
CA ALA A 126 22.90 -9.24 -19.28
C ALA A 126 21.63 -10.05 -18.99
N ALA A 127 21.67 -11.39 -19.05
CA ALA A 127 20.52 -12.24 -18.73
C ALA A 127 20.09 -12.13 -17.26
N LEU A 128 21.06 -12.09 -16.34
CA LEU A 128 20.82 -11.88 -14.91
C LEU A 128 20.15 -10.52 -14.66
N ILE A 129 20.73 -9.44 -15.19
CA ILE A 129 20.24 -8.08 -15.01
C ILE A 129 18.85 -7.91 -15.63
N PHE A 130 18.64 -8.42 -16.85
CA PHE A 130 17.35 -8.33 -17.52
C PHE A 130 16.26 -9.11 -16.76
N GLY A 131 16.61 -10.29 -16.25
CA GLY A 131 15.71 -11.07 -15.38
C GLY A 131 15.33 -10.29 -14.12
N ILE A 132 16.30 -9.67 -13.44
CA ILE A 132 16.08 -8.84 -12.26
C ILE A 132 15.21 -7.63 -12.59
N LEU A 133 15.45 -6.97 -13.73
CA LEU A 133 14.69 -5.80 -14.19
C LEU A 133 13.21 -6.15 -14.37
N ILE A 134 12.91 -7.22 -15.10
CA ILE A 134 11.52 -7.66 -15.32
C ILE A 134 10.86 -8.08 -14.01
N HIS A 135 11.58 -8.85 -13.17
CA HIS A 135 11.04 -9.30 -11.88
C HIS A 135 10.71 -8.11 -10.97
N SER A 136 11.59 -7.10 -10.94
CA SER A 136 11.40 -5.87 -10.18
C SER A 136 10.24 -5.04 -10.74
N HIS A 137 10.11 -4.93 -12.07
CA HIS A 137 8.99 -4.23 -12.69
C HIS A 137 7.63 -4.84 -12.30
N ALA A 138 7.50 -6.17 -12.38
CA ALA A 138 6.28 -6.87 -11.97
C ALA A 138 5.99 -6.72 -10.47
N GLY A 139 7.04 -6.81 -9.63
CA GLY A 139 6.93 -6.58 -8.19
C GLY A 139 6.46 -5.16 -7.84
N PHE A 140 7.05 -4.14 -8.45
CA PHE A 140 6.63 -2.75 -8.26
C PHE A 140 5.22 -2.49 -8.80
N GLN A 141 4.84 -3.11 -9.91
CA GLN A 141 3.48 -3.04 -10.41
C GLN A 141 2.49 -3.57 -9.36
N SER A 142 2.79 -4.71 -8.74
CA SER A 142 1.97 -5.29 -7.68
C SER A 142 1.84 -4.35 -6.47
N ILE A 143 2.94 -3.74 -6.03
CA ILE A 143 2.95 -2.73 -4.95
C ILE A 143 2.03 -1.55 -5.29
N ILE A 144 2.09 -1.02 -6.52
CA ILE A 144 1.23 0.08 -6.95
C ILE A 144 -0.25 -0.34 -6.94
N ILE A 145 -0.56 -1.55 -7.41
CA ILE A 145 -1.93 -2.07 -7.47
C ILE A 145 -2.53 -2.23 -6.07
N ASP A 146 -1.74 -2.75 -5.12
CA ASP A 146 -2.22 -3.06 -3.77
C ASP A 146 -2.39 -1.81 -2.90
N TYR A 147 -1.45 -0.86 -2.99
CA TYR A 147 -1.44 0.31 -2.10
C TYR A 147 -2.15 1.53 -2.68
N ILE A 148 -2.39 1.59 -4.01
CA ILE A 148 -3.04 2.74 -4.65
C ILE A 148 -4.37 2.29 -5.29
N PRO A 149 -5.49 2.32 -4.54
CA PRO A 149 -6.76 1.84 -5.01
C PRO A 149 -7.33 2.73 -6.12
N ILE A 150 -7.68 2.12 -7.26
CA ILE A 150 -8.25 2.81 -8.43
C ILE A 150 -9.55 3.56 -8.12
N ASN A 151 -10.35 3.05 -7.20
CA ASN A 151 -11.65 3.64 -6.85
C ASN A 151 -11.52 4.96 -6.07
N ARG A 152 -10.39 5.18 -5.40
CA ARG A 152 -10.16 6.37 -4.57
C ARG A 152 -9.14 7.33 -5.18
N HIS A 153 -8.08 6.81 -5.81
CA HIS A 153 -7.00 7.61 -6.37
C HIS A 153 -6.62 7.18 -7.79
N PRO A 154 -7.54 7.30 -8.78
CA PRO A 154 -7.28 6.84 -10.15
C PRO A 154 -6.15 7.61 -10.83
N THR A 155 -6.07 8.93 -10.64
CA THR A 155 -5.02 9.78 -11.21
C THR A 155 -3.65 9.41 -10.66
N MET A 156 -3.54 9.25 -9.34
CA MET A 156 -2.29 8.87 -8.69
C MET A 156 -1.81 7.50 -9.18
N ARG A 157 -2.72 6.51 -9.26
CA ARG A 157 -2.40 5.18 -9.79
C ARG A 157 -1.85 5.29 -11.21
N ARG A 158 -2.51 6.06 -12.09
CA ARG A 158 -2.05 6.26 -13.47
C ARG A 158 -0.66 6.91 -13.52
N THR A 159 -0.41 7.93 -12.71
CA THR A 159 0.90 8.59 -12.65
C THR A 159 2.00 7.62 -12.23
N PHE A 160 1.79 6.84 -11.17
CA PHE A 160 2.79 5.87 -10.70
C PHE A 160 3.03 4.73 -11.70
N MET A 161 1.99 4.27 -12.40
CA MET A 161 2.17 3.27 -13.47
C MET A 161 3.02 3.83 -14.63
N TRP A 162 2.80 5.08 -15.03
CA TRP A 162 3.63 5.74 -16.04
C TRP A 162 5.07 5.96 -15.55
N LEU A 163 5.24 6.37 -14.30
CA LEU A 163 6.55 6.53 -13.68
C LEU A 163 7.31 5.20 -13.63
N LEU A 164 6.63 4.10 -13.28
CA LEU A 164 7.22 2.77 -13.28
C LEU A 164 7.70 2.37 -14.69
N ASN A 165 6.86 2.58 -15.71
CA ASN A 165 7.22 2.28 -17.09
C ASN A 165 8.44 3.10 -17.54
N LEU A 166 8.45 4.41 -17.29
CA LEU A 166 9.55 5.28 -17.63
C LEU A 166 10.83 4.89 -16.89
N GLY A 167 10.74 4.66 -15.57
CA GLY A 167 11.88 4.23 -14.76
C GLY A 167 12.46 2.91 -15.25
N THR A 168 11.62 1.97 -15.66
CA THR A 168 12.07 0.67 -16.20
C THR A 168 12.83 0.86 -17.51
N LEU A 169 12.36 1.74 -18.40
CA LEU A 169 13.06 2.05 -19.65
C LEU A 169 14.41 2.75 -19.39
N VAL A 170 14.43 3.72 -18.48
CA VAL A 170 15.68 4.43 -18.12
C VAL A 170 16.70 3.45 -17.56
N VAL A 171 16.28 2.56 -16.66
CA VAL A 171 17.15 1.53 -16.09
C VAL A 171 17.61 0.54 -17.16
N ALA A 172 16.74 0.13 -18.08
CA ALA A 172 17.09 -0.75 -19.20
C ALA A 172 18.19 -0.13 -20.09
N VAL A 173 18.08 1.15 -20.42
CA VAL A 173 19.09 1.88 -21.19
C VAL A 173 20.39 2.00 -20.41
N GLY A 174 20.32 2.31 -19.11
CA GLY A 174 21.51 2.37 -18.26
C GLY A 174 22.27 1.04 -18.22
N PHE A 175 21.56 -0.08 -18.11
CA PHE A 175 22.18 -1.41 -18.15
C PHE A 175 22.73 -1.77 -19.53
N TYR A 176 22.04 -1.41 -20.61
CA TYR A 176 22.57 -1.59 -21.97
C TYR A 176 23.91 -0.87 -22.14
N GLU A 177 24.01 0.36 -21.66
CA GLU A 177 25.26 1.14 -21.71
C GLU A 177 26.36 0.49 -20.84
N PHE A 178 25.99 0.00 -19.66
CA PHE A 178 26.92 -0.63 -18.72
C PHE A 178 27.51 -1.96 -19.24
N GLU A 179 26.72 -2.72 -20.00
CA GLU A 179 27.15 -3.98 -20.60
C GLU A 179 27.91 -3.78 -21.93
N THR A 180 27.61 -2.73 -22.69
CA THR A 180 28.23 -2.51 -24.01
C THR A 180 29.47 -1.62 -23.95
N ASN A 181 29.47 -0.57 -23.11
CA ASN A 181 30.53 0.45 -23.06
C ASN A 181 31.31 0.45 -21.74
N ASP A 182 30.89 -0.31 -20.73
CA ASP A 182 31.59 -0.46 -19.45
C ASP A 182 31.89 -1.94 -19.15
N VAL A 183 32.23 -2.26 -17.90
CA VAL A 183 32.77 -3.55 -17.46
C VAL A 183 31.73 -4.63 -17.17
N GLY A 184 30.44 -4.29 -17.17
CA GLY A 184 29.35 -5.17 -16.78
C GLY A 184 29.03 -5.15 -15.27
N VAL A 185 27.78 -5.45 -14.91
CA VAL A 185 27.25 -5.26 -13.54
C VAL A 185 27.93 -6.16 -12.52
N VAL A 186 28.17 -7.43 -12.83
CA VAL A 186 28.80 -8.37 -11.90
C VAL A 186 30.26 -7.97 -11.61
N GLU A 187 31.01 -7.58 -12.63
CA GLU A 187 32.40 -7.15 -12.45
C GLU A 187 32.48 -5.79 -11.74
N ALA A 188 31.55 -4.88 -12.01
CA ALA A 188 31.44 -3.63 -11.26
C ALA A 188 31.12 -3.89 -9.78
N MET A 189 30.19 -4.79 -9.47
CA MET A 189 29.88 -5.19 -8.10
C MET A 189 31.12 -5.75 -7.38
N LYS A 190 31.89 -6.59 -8.08
CA LYS A 190 33.15 -7.13 -7.56
C LYS A 190 34.18 -6.02 -7.28
N ARG A 191 34.31 -5.02 -8.15
CA ARG A 191 35.20 -3.87 -7.93
C ARG A 191 34.76 -3.02 -6.74
N ILE A 192 33.45 -2.74 -6.63
CA ILE A 192 32.86 -2.00 -5.50
C ILE A 192 33.18 -2.73 -4.19
N TRP A 193 33.06 -4.05 -4.15
CA TRP A 193 33.36 -4.84 -2.96
C TRP A 193 34.83 -4.74 -2.50
N HIS A 194 35.77 -4.56 -3.43
CA HIS A 194 37.20 -4.47 -3.13
C HIS A 194 37.73 -3.03 -3.05
N ALA A 195 36.90 -2.01 -3.30
CA ALA A 195 37.33 -0.62 -3.40
C ALA A 195 38.09 -0.14 -2.15
N GLY A 196 37.61 -0.47 -0.94
CA GLY A 196 38.26 -0.07 0.31
C GLY A 196 39.59 -0.78 0.60
N ALA A 197 39.81 -1.98 0.06
CA ALA A 197 41.08 -2.69 0.22
C ALA A 197 42.20 -2.04 -0.63
N ASN A 198 41.83 -1.53 -1.81
CA ASN A 198 42.75 -0.86 -2.72
C ASN A 198 43.21 0.50 -2.16
N ASP A 199 42.33 1.24 -1.48
CA ASP A 199 42.70 2.49 -0.78
C ASP A 199 43.68 2.26 0.37
N ALA A 200 43.50 1.16 1.13
CA ALA A 200 44.43 0.78 2.21
C ALA A 200 45.83 0.41 1.69
N THR A 201 45.92 -0.13 0.47
CA THR A 201 47.21 -0.37 -0.20
C THR A 201 47.81 0.89 -0.81
N ILE A 202 47.01 1.84 -1.28
CA ILE A 202 47.50 3.15 -1.77
C ILE A 202 48.14 3.93 -0.62
N GLY A 203 47.50 4.01 0.56
CA GLY A 203 48.11 4.66 1.73
C GLY A 203 49.43 4.00 2.19
N LYS A 204 49.61 2.70 1.95
CA LYS A 204 50.89 1.99 2.19
C LYS A 204 51.92 2.22 1.08
N ALA A 205 51.51 2.33 -0.18
CA ALA A 205 52.39 2.65 -1.29
C ALA A 205 52.90 4.11 -1.22
N ASP A 206 52.04 5.03 -0.77
CA ASP A 206 52.39 6.44 -0.58
C ASP A 206 53.38 6.63 0.57
N THR A 207 53.24 5.87 1.66
CA THR A 207 54.19 5.87 2.78
C THR A 207 55.50 5.13 2.46
N ALA A 208 55.48 4.14 1.56
CA ALA A 208 56.70 3.48 1.07
C ALA A 208 57.43 4.29 -0.01
N SER A 209 56.72 5.11 -0.79
CA SER A 209 57.30 6.03 -1.79
C SER A 209 57.83 7.33 -1.20
N LEU A 210 57.30 7.75 -0.04
CA LEU A 210 57.96 8.68 0.88
C LEU A 210 59.14 7.97 1.55
N GLY A 211 60.22 7.79 0.79
CA GLY A 211 61.49 7.27 1.27
C GLY A 211 62.03 8.11 2.42
N TYR A 212 61.63 7.78 3.65
CA TYR A 212 62.43 8.02 4.83
C TYR A 212 63.40 6.85 4.95
N ASP A 213 64.43 6.87 4.11
CA ASP A 213 65.62 6.10 4.36
C ASP A 213 66.14 6.53 5.74
N GLY A 214 66.21 5.58 6.68
CA GLY A 214 66.56 5.80 8.08
C GLY A 214 68.01 6.27 8.32
N LYS A 215 68.59 7.06 7.41
CA LYS A 215 69.96 7.57 7.42
C LYS A 215 70.19 8.80 8.29
N LEU A 216 69.17 9.40 8.88
CA LEU A 216 69.33 10.58 9.76
C LEU A 216 69.66 10.26 11.23
N LYS A 217 69.92 8.99 11.58
CA LYS A 217 70.22 8.61 12.98
C LYS A 217 71.65 8.93 13.45
N ASN A 218 72.50 9.56 12.63
CA ASN A 218 73.92 9.78 12.96
C ASN A 218 74.44 11.21 12.68
N LEU A 219 73.60 12.23 12.77
CA LEU A 219 74.07 13.62 12.78
C LEU A 219 73.88 14.17 14.19
N LYS A 220 74.99 14.24 14.92
CA LYS A 220 75.15 14.79 16.26
C LYS A 220 75.93 16.09 16.15
#